data_AF-A0A7C2F5N3-F1
#
_entry.id   AF-A0A7C2F5N3-F1
#
_cell.length_a   1.000
_cell.length_b   1.000
_cell.length_c   1.000
_cell.angle_alpha   90.00
_cell.angle_beta   90.00
_cell.angle_gamma   90.00
#
_symmetry.space_group_name_H-M   'P 1'
#
loop_
_entity.id
_entity.type
_entity.pdbx_description
1 polymer ?
#
loop_
_entity_poly.entity_id
_entity_poly.type
_entity_poly.pdbx_seq_one_letter_code
_entity_poly.pdbx_strand_id
1 'polypeptide(L)'
;MVSRDGSEGLASEAQEMGARVLRGPVPSAASEANLYLGDVEMQELLHEMAAYEVLVAIAPVGLPGQERRLCPLCRRAHRTGECPVSRAEQEEAKRSREERLLFDEGLSSLLCG
;
A
#
# COMPACT_ATOMS: atom_id res chain seq x y z
N MET A 1 9.22 2.47 -8.00
CA MET A 1 8.65 3.60 -8.74
C MET A 1 9.30 3.61 -10.12
N VAL A 2 8.53 3.70 -11.20
CA VAL A 2 9.11 3.76 -12.55
C VAL A 2 9.28 5.23 -12.93
N SER A 3 10.45 5.62 -13.45
CA SER A 3 10.63 6.96 -14.01
C SER A 3 9.63 7.18 -15.14
N ARG A 4 9.29 8.43 -15.45
CA ARG A 4 8.37 8.73 -16.55
C ARG A 4 8.82 8.08 -17.85
N ASP A 5 10.10 8.24 -18.19
CA ASP A 5 10.70 7.65 -19.39
C ASP A 5 10.72 6.11 -19.33
N GLY A 6 10.99 5.52 -18.16
CA GLY A 6 10.92 4.07 -17.98
C GLY A 6 9.50 3.52 -18.08
N SER A 7 8.50 4.29 -17.63
CA SER A 7 7.09 3.92 -17.73
C SER A 7 6.58 4.02 -19.16
N GLU A 8 7.15 4.93 -19.94
CA GLU A 8 6.86 5.05 -21.36
C GLU A 8 7.43 3.87 -22.14
N GLY A 9 8.67 3.46 -21.86
CA GLY A 9 9.28 2.27 -22.46
C GLY A 9 8.48 0.99 -22.19
N LEU A 10 8.13 0.73 -20.93
CA LEU A 10 7.34 -0.46 -20.55
C LEU A 10 5.94 -0.47 -21.17
N ALA A 11 5.31 0.68 -21.26
CA ALA A 11 4.01 0.81 -21.90
C ALA A 11 4.08 0.55 -23.41
N SER A 12 5.13 1.04 -24.10
CA SER A 12 5.33 0.74 -25.51
C SER A 12 5.55 -0.76 -25.74
N GLU A 13 6.40 -1.40 -24.93
CA GLU A 13 6.66 -2.84 -25.00
C GLU A 13 5.40 -3.66 -24.75
N ALA A 14 4.61 -3.30 -23.72
CA ALA A 14 3.33 -3.95 -23.45
C ALA A 14 2.36 -3.82 -24.64
N GLN A 15 2.30 -2.63 -25.26
CA GLN A 15 1.47 -2.42 -26.43
C GLN A 15 1.93 -3.23 -27.65
N GLU A 16 3.24 -3.36 -27.87
CA GLU A 16 3.82 -4.22 -28.91
C GLU A 16 3.48 -5.71 -28.69
N MET A 17 3.36 -6.14 -27.44
CA MET A 17 2.89 -7.48 -27.06
C MET A 17 1.36 -7.66 -27.17
N GLY A 18 0.64 -6.62 -27.60
CA GLY A 18 -0.82 -6.66 -27.77
C GLY A 18 -1.62 -6.26 -26.52
N ALA A 19 -0.97 -5.75 -25.47
CA ALA A 19 -1.69 -5.23 -24.31
C ALA A 19 -2.40 -3.92 -24.65
N ARG A 20 -3.60 -3.73 -24.08
CA ARG A 20 -4.30 -2.45 -24.13
C ARG A 20 -3.74 -1.53 -23.04
N VAL A 21 -3.06 -0.47 -23.44
CA VAL A 21 -2.44 0.49 -22.53
C VAL A 21 -3.31 1.73 -22.41
N LEU A 22 -3.71 2.06 -21.18
CA LEU A 22 -4.48 3.24 -20.87
C LEU A 22 -3.67 4.19 -19.98
N ARG A 23 -3.76 5.49 -20.25
CA ARG A 23 -3.10 6.53 -19.47
C ARG A 23 -4.08 7.65 -19.19
N GLY A 24 -4.16 8.06 -17.94
CA GLY A 24 -5.01 9.17 -17.54
C GLY A 24 -4.92 9.46 -16.05
N PRO A 25 -5.42 10.62 -15.60
CA PRO A 25 -5.63 10.87 -14.19
C PRO A 25 -6.63 9.85 -13.62
N VAL A 26 -6.38 9.38 -12.40
CA VAL A 26 -7.37 8.62 -11.63
C VAL A 26 -8.13 9.63 -10.76
N PRO A 27 -9.42 9.90 -11.02
CA PRO A 27 -10.18 10.88 -10.26
C PRO A 27 -10.30 10.46 -8.79
N SER A 28 -10.11 11.43 -7.88
CA SER A 28 -10.13 11.20 -6.42
C SER A 28 -11.52 10.90 -5.85
N ALA A 29 -12.58 11.16 -6.61
CA ALA A 29 -13.96 11.08 -6.13
C ALA A 29 -14.52 9.68 -6.34
N ALA A 30 -14.10 8.75 -5.48
CA ALA A 30 -14.79 7.48 -5.26
C ALA A 30 -16.11 7.76 -4.53
N SER A 31 -17.08 8.31 -5.25
CA SER A 31 -18.49 8.33 -4.86
C SER A 31 -19.20 7.31 -5.71
N GLU A 32 -18.97 6.05 -5.34
CA GLU A 32 -19.76 4.85 -5.62
C GLU A 32 -19.94 4.42 -7.09
N ALA A 33 -19.75 3.11 -7.30
CA ALA A 33 -19.88 2.33 -8.53
C ALA A 33 -18.72 2.36 -9.53
N ASN A 34 -18.32 3.50 -10.09
CA ASN A 34 -17.55 3.48 -11.35
C ASN A 34 -16.09 3.93 -11.20
N LEU A 35 -15.16 3.08 -11.66
CA LEU A 35 -13.72 3.37 -11.72
C LEU A 35 -13.37 3.96 -13.09
N TYR A 36 -12.77 5.15 -13.09
CA TYR A 36 -12.32 5.83 -14.32
C TYR A 36 -10.79 5.96 -14.37
N LEU A 37 -10.24 5.90 -15.58
CA LEU A 37 -8.85 6.25 -15.89
C LEU A 37 -8.82 7.23 -17.06
N GLY A 38 -8.66 8.53 -16.77
CA GLY A 38 -8.96 9.58 -17.74
C GLY A 38 -10.45 9.56 -18.10
N ASP A 39 -10.74 9.47 -19.40
CA ASP A 39 -12.11 9.42 -19.93
C ASP A 39 -12.64 7.99 -20.11
N VAL A 40 -11.89 6.97 -19.67
CA VAL A 40 -12.26 5.56 -19.84
C VAL A 40 -12.93 5.02 -18.58
N GLU A 41 -14.15 4.51 -18.71
CA GLU A 41 -14.83 3.73 -17.68
C GLU A 41 -14.28 2.29 -17.66
N MET A 42 -13.61 1.91 -16.59
CA MET A 42 -12.94 0.60 -16.50
C MET A 42 -13.94 -0.57 -16.51
N GLN A 43 -15.17 -0.35 -16.04
CA GLN A 43 -16.17 -1.41 -15.99
C GLN A 43 -16.70 -1.78 -17.37
N GLU A 44 -16.94 -0.80 -18.25
CA GLU A 44 -17.29 -1.03 -19.65
C GLU A 44 -16.16 -1.76 -20.38
N LEU A 45 -14.92 -1.32 -20.16
CA LEU A 45 -13.73 -1.95 -20.74
C LEU A 45 -13.59 -3.42 -20.35
N LEU A 46 -13.80 -3.74 -19.07
CA LEU A 46 -13.74 -5.12 -18.58
C LEU A 46 -14.90 -5.95 -19.15
N HIS A 47 -16.05 -5.34 -19.40
CA HIS A 47 -17.19 -6.02 -20.04
C HIS A 47 -16.87 -6.43 -21.48
N GLU A 48 -16.19 -5.58 -22.27
CA GLU A 48 -15.69 -5.93 -23.61
C GLU A 48 -14.75 -7.14 -23.58
N MET A 49 -14.05 -7.35 -22.46
CA MET A 49 -13.09 -8.41 -22.27
C MET A 49 -13.64 -9.61 -21.49
N ALA A 50 -14.95 -9.68 -21.23
CA ALA A 50 -15.54 -10.71 -20.36
C ALA A 50 -15.31 -12.16 -20.84
N ALA A 51 -14.98 -12.36 -22.12
CA ALA A 51 -14.64 -13.66 -22.69
C ALA A 51 -13.17 -14.09 -22.48
N TYR A 52 -12.33 -13.21 -21.91
CA TYR A 52 -10.89 -13.42 -21.76
C TYR A 52 -10.47 -13.40 -20.29
N GLU A 53 -9.39 -14.11 -19.99
CA GLU A 53 -8.67 -13.92 -18.74
C GLU A 53 -7.81 -12.65 -18.86
N VAL A 54 -8.08 -11.66 -18.01
CA VAL A 54 -7.44 -10.33 -18.09
C VAL A 54 -6.58 -10.08 -16.86
N LEU A 55 -5.33 -9.67 -17.09
CA LEU A 55 -4.45 -9.15 -16.03
C LEU A 55 -4.39 -7.62 -16.12
N VAL A 56 -4.76 -6.95 -15.03
CA VAL A 56 -4.74 -5.49 -14.93
C VAL A 56 -3.55 -5.04 -14.09
N ALA A 57 -2.62 -4.31 -14.69
CA ALA A 57 -1.47 -3.71 -14.02
C ALA A 57 -1.62 -2.19 -13.93
N ILE A 58 -1.54 -1.64 -12.70
CA ILE A 58 -1.65 -0.20 -12.45
C ILE A 58 -0.33 0.32 -11.90
N ALA A 59 0.29 1.26 -12.62
CA ALA A 59 1.54 1.90 -12.23
C ALA A 59 1.32 3.41 -12.04
N PRO A 60 1.50 3.96 -10.81
CA PRO A 60 1.44 5.40 -10.61
C PRO A 60 2.67 6.07 -11.24
N VAL A 61 2.43 7.08 -12.09
CA VAL A 61 3.47 7.85 -12.77
C VAL A 61 3.52 9.27 -12.20
N GLY A 62 4.71 9.75 -11.82
CA GLY A 62 4.96 11.19 -11.65
C GLY A 62 4.54 11.87 -10.34
N LEU A 63 4.24 11.15 -9.25
CA LEU A 63 4.08 11.77 -7.93
C LEU A 63 5.33 11.59 -7.05
N PRO A 64 6.30 12.53 -7.08
CA PRO A 64 7.35 12.57 -6.07
C PRO A 64 6.75 12.98 -4.72
N GLY A 65 6.96 12.16 -3.69
CA GLY A 65 6.83 12.59 -2.28
C GLY A 65 5.58 12.18 -1.50
N GLN A 66 4.69 11.34 -2.03
CA GLN A 66 3.59 10.73 -1.25
C GLN A 66 3.55 9.21 -1.35
N GLU A 67 4.70 8.53 -1.28
CA GLU A 67 4.72 7.08 -1.14
C GLU A 67 4.09 6.68 0.20
N ARG A 68 2.82 6.33 0.14
CA ARG A 68 2.15 5.62 1.23
C ARG A 68 2.63 4.18 1.19
N ARG A 69 3.50 3.82 2.13
CA ARG A 69 3.92 2.43 2.36
C ARG A 69 2.79 1.70 3.08
N LEU A 70 2.54 0.46 2.71
CA LEU A 70 1.66 -0.42 3.49
C LEU A 70 2.49 -1.11 4.55
N CYS A 71 2.06 -1.03 5.80
CA CYS A 71 2.67 -1.81 6.87
C CYS A 71 2.47 -3.32 6.58
N PRO A 72 3.52 -4.15 6.63
CA PRO A 72 3.39 -5.58 6.39
C PRO A 72 2.57 -6.31 7.47
N LEU A 73 2.43 -5.72 8.66
CA LEU A 73 1.70 -6.30 9.79
C LEU A 73 0.23 -5.86 9.80
N CYS A 74 -0.04 -4.56 9.86
CA CYS A 74 -1.39 -4.04 10.03
C CYS A 74 -2.08 -3.61 8.73
N ARG A 75 -1.38 -3.71 7.58
CA ARG A 75 -1.86 -3.31 6.24
C ARG A 75 -2.32 -1.85 6.10
N ARG A 76 -2.10 -1.00 7.11
CA ARG A 76 -2.43 0.43 7.03
C ARG A 76 -1.36 1.19 6.24
N ALA A 77 -1.82 2.16 5.47
CA ALA A 77 -0.99 3.08 4.71
C ALA A 77 -0.32 4.12 5.64
N HIS A 78 0.99 4.34 5.49
CA HIS A 78 1.77 5.33 6.24
C HIS A 78 2.83 6.02 5.37
N ARG A 79 3.24 7.23 5.74
CA ARG A 79 4.19 8.06 4.96
C ARG A 79 5.64 7.95 5.44
N THR A 80 5.86 7.42 6.64
CA THR A 80 7.16 7.34 7.31
C THR A 80 7.83 5.98 7.09
N GLY A 81 9.13 5.87 7.40
CA GLY A 81 9.87 4.61 7.31
C GLY A 81 9.29 3.49 8.17
N GLU A 82 8.80 3.82 9.37
CA GLU A 82 8.14 2.89 10.30
C GLU A 82 6.64 3.13 10.36
N CYS A 83 5.86 2.05 10.55
CA CYS A 83 4.42 2.13 10.76
C CYS A 83 4.13 2.66 12.17
N PRO A 84 3.40 3.78 12.32
CA PRO A 84 3.14 4.37 13.64
C PRO A 84 2.29 3.47 14.54
N VAL A 85 1.42 2.64 13.95
CA VAL A 85 0.54 1.73 14.71
C VAL A 85 1.35 0.58 15.29
N SER A 86 2.09 -0.14 14.45
CA SER A 86 2.90 -1.26 14.93
C SER A 86 4.05 -0.82 15.83
N ARG A 87 4.57 0.40 15.63
CA ARG A 87 5.54 1.00 16.55
C ARG A 87 4.93 1.24 17.93
N ALA A 88 3.74 1.83 18.00
CA ALA A 88 3.06 2.07 19.28
C ALA A 88 2.78 0.75 20.02
N GLU A 89 2.31 -0.28 19.32
CA GLU A 89 2.09 -1.62 19.88
C GLU A 89 3.39 -2.25 20.41
N GLN A 90 4.52 -2.07 19.71
CA GLN A 90 5.83 -2.55 20.16
C GLN A 90 6.34 -1.79 21.39
N GLU A 91 6.18 -0.46 21.42
CA GLU A 91 6.56 0.37 22.56
C GLU A 91 5.73 0.00 23.81
N GLU A 92 4.42 -0.22 23.64
CA GLU A 92 3.52 -0.65 24.72
C GLU A 92 3.85 -2.05 25.24
N ALA A 93 4.13 -3.00 24.34
CA ALA A 93 4.56 -4.35 24.71
C ALA A 93 5.91 -4.34 25.45
N LYS A 94 6.85 -3.49 25.03
CA LYS A 94 8.15 -3.34 25.69
C LYS A 94 7.98 -2.76 27.10
N ARG A 95 7.18 -1.70 27.25
CA ARG A 95 6.88 -1.09 28.54
C ARG A 95 6.21 -2.08 29.50
N SER A 96 5.21 -2.82 29.02
CA SER A 96 4.52 -3.86 29.80
C SER A 96 5.46 -4.96 30.27
N ARG A 97 6.48 -5.29 29.47
CA ARG A 97 7.51 -6.28 29.85
C ARG A 97 8.47 -5.74 30.90
N GLU A 98 8.90 -4.48 30.76
CA GLU A 98 9.76 -3.81 31.74
C GLU A 98 9.04 -3.67 33.10
N GLU A 99 7.77 -3.28 33.10
CA GLU A 99 6.96 -3.19 34.32
C GLU A 99 6.82 -4.54 35.04
N ARG A 100 6.65 -5.65 34.30
CA ARG A 100 6.63 -7.00 34.89
C ARG A 100 7.97 -7.41 35.51
N LEU A 101 9.08 -7.13 34.82
CA LEU A 101 10.42 -7.44 35.34
C LEU A 101 10.71 -6.67 36.64
N LEU A 102 10.33 -5.38 36.69
CA LEU A 102 10.46 -4.57 37.91
C LEU A 102 9.58 -5.10 39.05
N PHE A 103 8.37 -5.58 38.74
CA PHE A 103 7.49 -6.21 39.73
C PHE A 103 8.08 -7.51 40.29
N ASP A 104 8.63 -8.37 39.44
CA ASP A 104 9.22 -9.65 39.84
C ASP A 104 10.51 -9.47 40.68
N GLU A 105 11.32 -8.45 40.38
CA GLU A 105 12.47 -8.06 41.21
C GLU A 105 12.05 -7.48 42.57
N GLY A 106 10.97 -6.69 42.59
CA GLY A 106 10.37 -6.18 43.83
C GLY A 106 9.80 -7.27 44.73
N LEU A 107 9.20 -8.31 44.15
CA LEU A 107 8.70 -9.46 44.91
C LEU A 107 9.83 -10.36 45.42
N SER A 108 10.88 -10.57 44.62
CA SER A 108 12.05 -11.37 45.02
C SER A 108 12.83 -10.72 46.16
N SER A 109 12.92 -9.39 46.20
CA SER A 109 13.58 -8.66 47.29
C SER A 109 12.78 -8.67 48.60
N LEU A 110 11.45 -8.77 48.55
CA LEU A 110 10.58 -8.88 49.73
C LEU A 110 10.52 -10.31 50.32
N LEU A 111 10.74 -11.34 49.50
CA LEU A 111 10.71 -12.75 49.94
C LEU A 111 12.07 -13.26 50.45
N CYS A 112 13.16 -12.52 50.20
CA CYS A 112 14.52 -12.83 50.64
C CYS A 112 15.01 -11.96 51.82
N GLY A 113 14.12 -11.18 52.43
CA GLY A 113 14.39 -10.31 53.59
C GLY A 113 13.96 -10.91 54.92
#